data_AF-A0A9E6CXP8-F1
#
_entry.id   AF-A0A9E6CXP8-F1
#
_cell.length_a   1.000
_cell.length_b   1.000
_cell.length_c   1.000
_cell.angle_alpha   90.00
_cell.angle_beta   90.00
_cell.angle_gamma   90.00
#
_symmetry.space_group_name_H-M   'P 1'
#
loop_
_entity.id
_entity.type
_entity.pdbx_description
1 polymer ?
#
loop_
_entity_poly.entity_id
_entity_poly.type
_entity_poly.pdbx_seq_one_letter_code
_entity_poly.pdbx_strand_id
1 'polypeptide(L)'
;MAGRFNYSRWDGTQRGFEFDAETIIDDLTDDLLYHGDVNAALRRLMQEGMRNERGEELMGLREIMQRLRERRKEIKDRGDLGGVYGEIAAELDDLVDEERHEIDGALKIAERSGDQRRVEVAKEAAQNRNFRLDMLPSDLAGKINELEHYDFQSTVARQRFEALLEKLRQQIMQQFLDQMSGAVDQLMADDMQRMKDMMAELNQMLERRERGEDPQFEKFIEDFGDFFPEKPQTLDELLEIMAQRMANAQAMLNSMTPEQREQMRQLSEKLLDDMDLRWQMDQLAQKLQGMFPQKGWGREHEFTGDDPLGFNDAMRSMQELGDLDQLDNLLRNASSPVALAEADLDRVREMLGDDAAKSLASMAQLTKKLKDAGLIDQVEGKLKLTPRGLRKIGANALRDVFGALEKDRLGQHQVERLGFGHERTYDTKPYEYGDPFHLDLQRTLRNALQRQGTTVPIKLSADDFEIEETEHLTRSSTVLMLDLSLSMPMRDYFLPAKKVAMALHSLMSSQFPRDYLGIVGFSEVARELTPQQLPEVSWDFVYGTNMQHGFMLARQMLSRQSGTKQIIMITDGEPTAHLSESGGVFFNYPPVRETIEAT
;
A
#
# COMPACT_ATOMS: atom_id res chain seq x y z
N MET A 1 -29.93 -2.11 7.02
CA MET A 1 -29.98 -2.81 8.33
C MET A 1 -29.02 -2.11 9.26
N ALA A 2 -29.44 -1.71 10.46
CA ALA A 2 -28.56 -1.06 11.44
C ALA A 2 -27.57 -2.09 11.99
N GLY A 3 -26.26 -1.82 11.83
CA GLY A 3 -25.20 -2.67 12.37
C GLY A 3 -25.34 -2.79 13.88
N ARG A 4 -25.37 -4.03 14.37
CA ARG A 4 -25.53 -4.33 15.79
C ARG A 4 -24.14 -4.34 16.42
N PHE A 5 -23.74 -3.23 17.04
CA PHE A 5 -22.46 -3.13 17.74
C PHE A 5 -22.55 -3.84 19.11
N ASN A 6 -21.67 -4.81 19.35
CA ASN A 6 -21.52 -5.46 20.65
C ASN A 6 -20.33 -4.83 21.38
N TYR A 7 -20.59 -4.14 22.47
CA TYR A 7 -19.55 -3.62 23.37
C TYR A 7 -19.25 -4.66 24.45
N SER A 8 -17.97 -4.92 24.67
CA SER A 8 -17.49 -5.75 25.80
C SER A 8 -16.46 -4.97 26.61
N ARG A 9 -16.33 -5.30 27.90
CA ARG A 9 -15.41 -4.63 28.81
C ARG A 9 -13.98 -5.10 28.50
N TRP A 10 -13.07 -4.14 28.32
CA TRP A 10 -11.64 -4.41 28.10
C TRP A 10 -11.04 -5.21 29.27
N ASP A 11 -10.56 -6.42 28.99
CA ASP A 11 -10.05 -7.37 29.99
C ASP A 11 -8.62 -7.85 29.68
N GLY A 12 -7.97 -7.28 28.65
CA GLY A 12 -6.59 -7.58 28.27
C GLY A 12 -6.43 -8.90 27.51
N THR A 13 -7.52 -9.65 27.27
CA THR A 13 -7.51 -10.84 26.39
C THR A 13 -7.82 -10.49 24.93
N GLN A 14 -8.27 -9.25 24.68
CA GLN A 14 -8.44 -8.71 23.33
C GLN A 14 -7.07 -8.59 22.68
N ARG A 15 -6.73 -9.54 21.79
CA ARG A 15 -5.63 -9.36 20.84
C ARG A 15 -6.04 -8.24 19.89
N GLY A 16 -5.08 -7.38 19.54
CA GLY A 16 -5.29 -6.09 18.89
C GLY A 16 -6.30 -6.10 17.74
N PHE A 17 -6.98 -4.96 17.62
CA PHE A 17 -7.93 -4.56 16.58
C PHE A 17 -7.26 -4.49 15.20
N GLU A 18 -6.84 -5.64 14.70
CA GLU A 18 -6.09 -5.79 13.46
C GLU A 18 -6.75 -6.84 12.57
N PHE A 19 -6.60 -6.66 11.26
CA PHE A 19 -6.92 -7.70 10.28
C PHE A 19 -6.13 -8.96 10.60
N ASP A 20 -6.84 -9.99 11.04
CA ASP A 20 -6.26 -11.30 11.30
C ASP A 20 -6.00 -12.05 9.99
N ALA A 21 -5.12 -13.04 10.03
CA ALA A 21 -4.75 -13.79 8.84
C ALA A 21 -5.94 -14.51 8.18
N GLU A 22 -6.98 -14.79 8.96
CA GLU A 22 -8.20 -15.41 8.46
C GLU A 22 -9.06 -14.43 7.66
N THR A 23 -9.30 -13.22 8.15
CA THR A 23 -10.04 -12.18 7.41
C THR A 23 -9.30 -11.81 6.13
N ILE A 24 -7.97 -11.74 6.17
CA ILE A 24 -7.16 -11.45 4.98
C ILE A 24 -7.34 -12.54 3.93
N ILE A 25 -7.31 -13.83 4.29
CA ILE A 25 -7.47 -14.89 3.29
C ILE A 25 -8.90 -15.02 2.77
N ASP A 26 -9.89 -14.65 3.58
CA ASP A 26 -11.30 -14.60 3.18
C ASP A 26 -11.49 -13.56 2.07
N ASP A 27 -10.92 -12.36 2.22
CA ASP A 27 -10.95 -11.29 1.21
C ASP A 27 -10.16 -11.66 -0.06
N LEU A 28 -8.98 -12.28 0.10
CA LEU A 28 -8.16 -12.75 -1.02
C LEU A 28 -8.77 -13.92 -1.79
N THR A 29 -9.79 -14.61 -1.25
CA THR A 29 -10.30 -15.87 -1.79
C THR A 29 -10.77 -15.69 -3.23
N ASP A 30 -11.57 -14.68 -3.53
CA ASP A 30 -12.17 -14.53 -4.86
C ASP A 30 -11.14 -14.22 -5.94
N ASP A 31 -10.20 -13.32 -5.64
CA ASP A 31 -9.10 -13.00 -6.55
C ASP A 31 -8.15 -14.17 -6.75
N LEU A 32 -7.84 -14.91 -5.68
CA LEU A 32 -6.99 -16.09 -5.77
C LEU A 32 -7.68 -17.18 -6.59
N LEU A 33 -8.99 -17.38 -6.44
CA LEU A 33 -9.74 -18.32 -7.26
C LEU A 33 -9.85 -17.85 -8.71
N TYR A 34 -9.93 -16.56 -8.96
CA TYR A 34 -10.03 -16.06 -10.33
C TYR A 34 -8.69 -16.15 -11.07
N HIS A 35 -7.58 -15.70 -10.44
CA HIS A 35 -6.27 -15.57 -11.10
C HIS A 35 -5.28 -16.70 -10.80
N GLY A 36 -5.47 -17.45 -9.71
CA GLY A 36 -4.60 -18.58 -9.34
C GLY A 36 -3.24 -18.20 -8.77
N ASP A 37 -2.98 -16.92 -8.48
CA ASP A 37 -1.69 -16.43 -7.95
C ASP A 37 -1.88 -15.62 -6.67
N VAL A 38 -1.28 -16.09 -5.57
CA VAL A 38 -1.26 -15.43 -4.26
C VAL A 38 -0.63 -14.03 -4.34
N ASN A 39 0.42 -13.85 -5.14
CA ASN A 39 1.08 -12.55 -5.28
C ASN A 39 0.18 -11.54 -5.99
N ALA A 40 -0.54 -11.98 -7.01
CA ALA A 40 -1.48 -11.13 -7.74
C ALA A 40 -2.64 -10.70 -6.83
N ALA A 41 -3.21 -11.64 -6.08
CA ALA A 41 -4.26 -11.35 -5.10
C ALA A 41 -3.79 -10.37 -4.02
N LEU A 42 -2.59 -10.59 -3.44
CA LEU A 42 -2.01 -9.66 -2.46
C LEU A 42 -1.77 -8.26 -3.03
N ARG A 43 -1.27 -8.16 -4.26
CA ARG A 43 -1.05 -6.87 -4.92
C ARG A 43 -2.37 -6.13 -5.12
N ARG A 44 -3.44 -6.85 -5.49
CA ARG A 44 -4.75 -6.26 -5.66
C ARG A 44 -5.33 -5.77 -4.33
N LEU A 45 -5.26 -6.59 -3.28
CA LEU A 45 -5.67 -6.19 -1.93
C LEU A 45 -4.89 -4.95 -1.44
N MET A 46 -3.59 -4.87 -1.71
CA MET A 46 -2.81 -3.67 -1.41
C MET A 46 -3.30 -2.44 -2.19
N GLN A 47 -3.68 -2.60 -3.46
CA GLN A 47 -4.15 -1.47 -4.27
C GLN A 47 -5.55 -0.99 -3.87
N GLU A 48 -6.47 -1.93 -3.62
CA GLU A 48 -7.89 -1.67 -3.39
C GLU A 48 -8.22 -1.44 -1.92
N GLY A 49 -7.38 -1.95 -1.01
CA GLY A 49 -7.66 -1.97 0.42
C GLY A 49 -8.59 -3.12 0.79
N MET A 50 -8.98 -3.17 2.08
CA MET A 50 -9.97 -4.12 2.56
C MET A 50 -10.82 -3.50 3.66
N ARG A 51 -12.05 -3.97 3.80
CA ARG A 51 -12.96 -3.53 4.87
C ARG A 51 -13.54 -4.74 5.57
N ASN A 52 -13.45 -4.78 6.90
CA ASN A 52 -14.02 -5.88 7.66
C ASN A 52 -15.49 -5.63 8.06
N GLU A 53 -16.15 -6.69 8.53
CA GLU A 53 -17.56 -6.66 8.98
C GLU A 53 -17.81 -5.69 10.16
N ARG A 54 -16.75 -5.31 10.89
CA ARG A 54 -16.81 -4.39 12.03
C ARG A 54 -16.67 -2.92 11.62
N GLY A 55 -16.43 -2.66 10.34
CA GLY A 55 -16.26 -1.33 9.77
C GLY A 55 -14.86 -0.76 9.89
N GLU A 56 -13.87 -1.55 10.31
CA GLU A 56 -12.45 -1.19 10.24
C GLU A 56 -12.00 -1.29 8.77
N GLU A 57 -11.21 -0.30 8.35
CA GLU A 57 -10.78 -0.12 6.96
C GLU A 57 -9.27 -0.14 6.88
N LEU A 58 -8.75 -1.02 6.04
CA LEU A 58 -7.37 -1.00 5.58
C LEU A 58 -7.39 -0.20 4.28
N MET A 59 -6.91 1.04 4.33
CA MET A 59 -6.84 1.88 3.14
C MET A 59 -5.95 1.23 2.09
N GLY A 60 -6.42 1.19 0.85
CA GLY A 60 -5.61 0.77 -0.28
C GLY A 60 -4.58 1.82 -0.68
N LEU A 61 -3.52 1.40 -1.36
CA LEU A 61 -2.53 2.31 -1.93
C LEU A 61 -3.17 3.34 -2.86
N ARG A 62 -4.25 3.01 -3.59
CA ARG A 62 -4.96 3.98 -4.44
C ARG A 62 -5.54 5.14 -3.62
N GLU A 63 -6.13 4.84 -2.46
CA GLU A 63 -6.69 5.86 -1.57
C GLU A 63 -5.59 6.67 -0.90
N ILE A 64 -4.53 6.03 -0.40
CA ILE A 64 -3.36 6.73 0.17
C ILE A 64 -2.76 7.69 -0.88
N MET A 65 -2.64 7.24 -2.13
CA MET A 65 -2.16 8.07 -3.24
C MET A 65 -3.12 9.22 -3.59
N GLN A 66 -4.42 9.04 -3.40
CA GLN A 66 -5.39 10.13 -3.53
C GLN A 66 -5.19 11.17 -2.42
N ARG A 67 -5.07 10.74 -1.16
CA ARG A 67 -4.81 11.63 -0.02
C ARG A 67 -3.49 12.39 -0.17
N LEU A 68 -2.45 11.74 -0.71
CA LEU A 68 -1.18 12.40 -1.08
C LEU A 68 -1.39 13.55 -2.08
N ARG A 69 -2.22 13.34 -3.10
CA ARG A 69 -2.52 14.38 -4.10
C ARG A 69 -3.34 15.52 -3.51
N GLU A 70 -4.31 15.19 -2.66
CA GLU A 70 -5.12 16.19 -1.94
C GLU A 70 -4.23 17.02 -1.02
N ARG A 71 -3.38 16.39 -0.22
CA ARG A 71 -2.43 17.07 0.66
C ARG A 71 -1.44 17.95 -0.11
N ARG A 72 -0.92 17.45 -1.23
CA ARG A 72 -0.05 18.23 -2.14
C ARG A 72 -0.76 19.48 -2.65
N LYS A 73 -2.03 19.34 -3.04
CA LYS A 73 -2.84 20.46 -3.50
C LYS A 73 -3.06 21.47 -2.37
N GLU A 74 -3.42 21.02 -1.17
CA GLU A 74 -3.58 21.88 0.00
C GLU A 74 -2.33 22.73 0.26
N ILE A 75 -1.13 22.15 0.19
CA ILE A 75 0.12 22.88 0.42
C ILE A 75 0.34 23.95 -0.65
N LYS A 76 0.07 23.63 -1.92
CA LYS A 76 0.20 24.58 -3.04
C LYS A 76 -0.83 25.70 -3.01
N ASP A 77 -1.99 25.44 -2.41
CA ASP A 77 -3.08 26.40 -2.26
C ASP A 77 -2.86 27.33 -1.03
N ARG A 78 -1.87 27.08 -0.16
CA ARG A 78 -1.61 27.91 1.04
C ARG A 78 -1.20 29.35 0.73
N GLY A 79 -0.56 29.59 -0.41
CA GLY A 79 -0.13 30.93 -0.80
C GLY A 79 0.88 30.95 -1.93
N ASP A 80 1.25 32.16 -2.35
CA ASP A 80 2.24 32.43 -3.39
C ASP A 80 3.65 32.55 -2.80
N LEU A 81 4.64 31.95 -3.47
CA LEU A 81 6.06 32.08 -3.13
C LEU A 81 6.63 33.47 -3.47
N GLY A 82 5.91 34.26 -4.27
CA GLY A 82 6.37 35.56 -4.75
C GLY A 82 6.36 36.69 -3.72
N GLY A 83 5.64 36.52 -2.61
CA GLY A 83 5.41 37.58 -1.62
C GLY A 83 6.30 37.56 -0.39
N VAL A 84 7.37 36.76 -0.39
CA VAL A 84 8.25 36.49 0.77
C VAL A 84 8.74 37.75 1.50
N TYR A 85 8.90 38.88 0.79
CA TYR A 85 9.33 40.15 1.37
C TYR A 85 8.33 41.29 1.18
N GLY A 86 7.06 40.98 0.92
CA GLY A 86 6.00 41.98 0.76
C GLY A 86 5.87 42.91 1.97
N GLU A 87 6.07 42.36 3.17
CA GLU A 87 6.09 43.13 4.42
C GLU A 87 7.22 44.19 4.45
N ILE A 88 8.41 43.83 3.97
CA ILE A 88 9.57 44.72 3.95
C ILE A 88 9.42 45.78 2.86
N ALA A 89 8.87 45.39 1.70
CA ALA A 89 8.55 46.34 0.65
C ALA A 89 7.56 47.41 1.15
N ALA A 90 6.53 47.00 1.91
CA ALA A 90 5.58 47.93 2.54
C ALA A 90 6.25 48.83 3.60
N GLU A 91 7.10 48.28 4.49
CA GLU A 91 7.82 49.09 5.47
C GLU A 91 8.77 50.12 4.81
N LEU A 92 9.36 49.79 3.65
CA LEU A 92 10.19 50.72 2.88
C LEU A 92 9.36 51.80 2.18
N ASP A 93 8.18 51.46 1.67
CA ASP A 93 7.28 52.44 1.06
C ASP A 93 6.80 53.45 2.11
N ASP A 94 6.43 52.99 3.31
CA ASP A 94 6.11 53.86 4.45
C ASP A 94 7.28 54.79 4.82
N LEU A 95 8.52 54.28 4.73
CA LEU A 95 9.73 55.05 5.01
C LEU A 95 10.00 56.13 3.97
N VAL A 96 9.79 55.80 2.69
CA VAL A 96 9.88 56.77 1.59
C VAL A 96 8.84 57.88 1.76
N ASP A 97 7.61 57.52 2.16
CA ASP A 97 6.55 58.50 2.43
C ASP A 97 6.88 59.42 3.61
N GLU A 98 7.49 58.89 4.68
CA GLU A 98 7.98 59.67 5.81
C GLU A 98 9.07 60.67 5.39
N GLU A 99 10.03 60.23 4.58
CA GLU A 99 11.09 61.09 4.04
C GLU A 99 10.52 62.21 3.15
N ARG A 100 9.53 61.91 2.29
CA ARG A 100 8.83 62.92 1.48
C ARG A 100 8.14 63.96 2.36
N HIS A 101 7.52 63.54 3.46
CA HIS A 101 6.86 64.45 4.39
C HIS A 101 7.85 65.43 5.04
N GLU A 102 9.03 64.94 5.44
CA GLU A 102 10.06 65.78 6.05
C GLU A 102 10.73 66.73 5.05
N ILE A 103 10.92 66.31 3.80
CA ILE A 103 11.37 67.19 2.70
C ILE A 103 10.38 68.36 2.52
N ASP A 104 9.08 68.06 2.45
CA ASP A 104 8.04 69.07 2.33
C ASP A 104 7.96 69.99 3.55
N GLY A 105 8.16 69.43 4.75
CA GLY A 105 8.25 70.18 6.00
C GLY A 105 9.39 71.20 5.99
N ALA A 106 10.60 70.76 5.59
CA ALA A 106 11.78 71.60 5.46
C ALA A 106 11.57 72.73 4.44
N LEU A 107 10.92 72.44 3.30
CA LEU A 107 10.57 73.44 2.29
C LEU A 107 9.62 74.51 2.86
N LYS A 108 8.55 74.10 3.55
CA LYS A 108 7.58 75.03 4.17
C LYS A 108 8.23 75.91 5.24
N ILE A 109 9.19 75.38 6.00
CA ILE A 109 9.95 76.17 6.99
C ILE A 109 10.82 77.22 6.28
N ALA A 110 11.47 76.86 5.17
CA ALA A 110 12.24 77.79 4.37
C ALA A 110 11.35 78.90 3.78
N GLU A 111 10.17 78.56 3.24
CA GLU A 111 9.18 79.51 2.71
C GLU A 111 8.70 80.51 3.77
N ARG A 112 8.52 80.06 5.03
CA ARG A 112 8.13 80.92 6.15
C ARG A 112 9.25 81.81 6.67
N SER A 113 10.51 81.54 6.31
CA SER A 113 11.67 82.32 6.79
C SER A 113 11.80 83.70 6.12
N GLY A 114 11.16 83.90 4.97
CA GLY A 114 11.20 85.16 4.20
C GLY A 114 12.54 85.44 3.49
N ASP A 115 13.54 84.57 3.63
CA ASP A 115 14.84 84.66 2.95
C ASP A 115 14.76 83.98 1.57
N GLN A 116 14.70 84.80 0.52
CA GLN A 116 14.49 84.33 -0.86
C GLN A 116 15.59 83.36 -1.33
N ARG A 117 16.83 83.54 -0.89
CA ARG A 117 17.94 82.65 -1.25
C ARG A 117 17.82 81.30 -0.55
N ARG A 118 17.33 81.29 0.68
CA ARG A 118 17.11 80.07 1.46
C ARG A 118 15.95 79.23 0.90
N VAL A 119 14.90 79.90 0.39
CA VAL A 119 13.78 79.25 -0.30
C VAL A 119 14.23 78.60 -1.60
N GLU A 120 15.02 79.29 -2.44
CA GLU A 120 15.51 78.74 -3.70
C GLU A 120 16.37 77.49 -3.48
N VAL A 121 17.30 77.52 -2.52
CA VAL A 121 18.15 76.36 -2.19
C VAL A 121 17.33 75.20 -1.64
N ALA A 122 16.37 75.47 -0.73
CA ALA A 122 15.51 74.42 -0.18
C ALA A 122 14.61 73.79 -1.26
N LYS A 123 14.13 74.59 -2.21
CA LYS A 123 13.31 74.12 -3.33
C LYS A 123 14.11 73.24 -4.29
N GLU A 124 15.34 73.63 -4.64
CA GLU A 124 16.22 72.84 -5.49
C GLU A 124 16.61 71.51 -4.81
N ALA A 125 16.94 71.55 -3.51
CA ALA A 125 17.22 70.35 -2.73
C ALA A 125 16.01 69.41 -2.64
N ALA A 126 14.82 69.94 -2.37
CA ALA A 126 13.59 69.16 -2.31
C ALA A 126 13.22 68.52 -3.66
N GLN A 127 13.38 69.26 -4.76
CA GLN A 127 13.15 68.72 -6.11
C GLN A 127 14.12 67.58 -6.44
N ASN A 128 15.42 67.76 -6.15
CA ASN A 128 16.42 66.73 -6.42
C ASN A 128 16.18 65.46 -5.59
N ARG A 129 15.78 65.60 -4.32
CA ARG A 129 15.46 64.46 -3.45
C ARG A 129 14.19 63.73 -3.88
N ASN A 130 13.10 64.45 -4.12
CA ASN A 130 11.86 63.85 -4.62
C ASN A 130 12.07 63.15 -5.97
N PHE A 131 12.85 63.73 -6.88
CA PHE A 131 13.18 63.08 -8.14
C PHE A 131 13.92 61.75 -7.95
N ARG A 132 14.87 61.66 -7.00
CA ARG A 132 15.53 60.39 -6.67
C ARG A 132 14.54 59.37 -6.08
N LEU A 133 13.65 59.81 -5.20
CA LEU A 133 12.62 58.94 -4.62
C LEU A 133 11.60 58.46 -5.67
N ASP A 134 11.32 59.27 -6.70
CA ASP A 134 10.45 58.89 -7.83
C ASP A 134 11.11 57.89 -8.79
N MET A 135 12.44 57.89 -8.84
CA MET A 135 13.27 57.02 -9.69
C MET A 135 13.64 55.69 -8.99
N LEU A 136 13.12 55.43 -7.79
CA LEU A 136 13.39 54.18 -7.09
C LEU A 136 12.85 52.97 -7.90
N PRO A 137 13.64 51.89 -8.03
CA PRO A 137 13.19 50.66 -8.67
C PRO A 137 11.94 50.08 -7.98
N SER A 138 11.14 49.30 -8.73
CA SER A 138 9.97 48.62 -8.16
C SER A 138 10.34 47.40 -7.33
N ASP A 139 11.56 46.86 -7.51
CA ASP A 139 12.06 45.70 -6.79
C ASP A 139 12.76 46.07 -5.47
N LEU A 140 12.64 45.17 -4.49
CA LEU A 140 13.15 45.38 -3.14
C LEU A 140 14.67 45.61 -3.09
N ALA A 141 15.43 44.80 -3.82
CA ALA A 141 16.90 44.87 -3.84
C ALA A 141 17.37 46.22 -4.41
N GLY A 142 16.77 46.68 -5.50
CA GLY A 142 17.01 47.98 -6.11
C GLY A 142 16.65 49.14 -5.18
N LYS A 143 15.48 49.09 -4.52
CA LYS A 143 15.09 50.10 -3.50
C LYS A 143 16.12 50.21 -2.38
N ILE A 144 16.53 49.07 -1.81
CA ILE A 144 17.55 49.04 -0.74
C ILE A 144 18.88 49.64 -1.24
N ASN A 145 19.29 49.32 -2.47
CA ASN A 145 20.55 49.81 -3.01
C ASN A 145 20.58 51.33 -3.22
N GLU A 146 19.51 51.89 -3.76
CA GLU A 146 19.41 53.35 -3.94
C GLU A 146 19.27 54.07 -2.60
N LEU A 147 18.49 53.53 -1.66
CA LEU A 147 18.27 54.13 -0.33
C LEU A 147 19.52 54.09 0.55
N GLU A 148 20.40 53.09 0.41
CA GLU A 148 21.67 53.05 1.14
C GLU A 148 22.61 54.20 0.77
N HIS A 149 22.59 54.62 -0.49
CA HIS A 149 23.39 55.74 -1.00
C HIS A 149 22.61 57.07 -0.99
N TYR A 150 21.41 57.08 -0.42
CA TYR A 150 20.53 58.23 -0.37
C TYR A 150 20.83 59.13 0.84
N ASP A 151 20.86 60.45 0.60
CA ASP A 151 21.08 61.46 1.64
C ASP A 151 19.74 61.88 2.26
N PHE A 152 19.35 61.17 3.33
CA PHE A 152 18.11 61.40 4.07
C PHE A 152 18.04 62.79 4.71
N GLN A 153 16.92 63.48 4.49
CA GLN A 153 16.56 64.69 5.21
C GLN A 153 16.09 64.36 6.64
N SER A 154 15.35 63.25 6.79
CA SER A 154 14.87 62.77 8.08
C SER A 154 15.90 61.89 8.79
N THR A 155 16.36 62.32 9.97
CA THR A 155 17.20 61.46 10.83
C THR A 155 16.43 60.25 11.35
N VAL A 156 15.10 60.36 11.47
CA VAL A 156 14.23 59.26 11.90
C VAL A 156 14.09 58.23 10.77
N ALA A 157 13.84 58.66 9.53
CA ALA A 157 13.76 57.76 8.38
C ALA A 157 15.09 57.02 8.18
N ARG A 158 16.22 57.71 8.30
CA ARG A 158 17.54 57.06 8.24
C ARG A 158 17.72 55.98 9.31
N GLN A 159 17.39 56.29 10.58
CA GLN A 159 17.51 55.32 11.67
C GLN A 159 16.57 54.12 11.47
N ARG A 160 15.36 54.35 10.96
CA ARG A 160 14.42 53.28 10.62
C ARG A 160 14.94 52.41 9.47
N PHE A 161 15.56 53.00 8.46
CA PHE A 161 16.17 52.26 7.34
C PHE A 161 17.34 51.39 7.82
N GLU A 162 18.26 51.97 8.60
CA GLU A 162 19.40 51.24 9.18
C GLU A 162 18.90 50.10 10.09
N ALA A 163 17.87 50.34 10.91
CA ALA A 163 17.27 49.32 11.77
C ALA A 163 16.54 48.21 10.98
N LEU A 164 15.88 48.56 9.88
CA LEU A 164 15.19 47.61 8.99
C LEU A 164 16.21 46.71 8.29
N LEU A 165 17.33 47.26 7.80
CA LEU A 165 18.42 46.45 7.23
C LEU A 165 19.04 45.50 8.25
N GLU A 166 19.28 45.98 9.46
CA GLU A 166 19.82 45.13 10.52
C GLU A 166 18.84 44.01 10.91
N LYS A 167 17.54 44.33 11.03
CA LYS A 167 16.47 43.36 11.28
C LYS A 167 16.39 42.32 10.16
N LEU A 168 16.45 42.74 8.90
CA LEU A 168 16.42 41.84 7.74
C LEU A 168 17.62 40.90 7.71
N ARG A 169 18.83 41.44 7.97
CA ARG A 169 20.05 40.63 8.08
C ARG A 169 19.92 39.60 9.20
N GLN A 170 19.45 40.03 10.37
CA GLN A 170 19.24 39.13 11.50
C GLN A 170 18.17 38.07 11.21
N GLN A 171 17.05 38.42 10.56
CA GLN A 171 16.00 37.47 10.22
C GLN A 171 16.48 36.41 9.23
N ILE A 172 17.18 36.80 8.15
CA ILE A 172 17.71 35.83 7.18
C ILE A 172 18.72 34.89 7.84
N MET A 173 19.60 35.42 8.70
CA MET A 173 20.55 34.61 9.46
C MET A 173 19.86 33.66 10.44
N GLN A 174 18.89 34.16 11.22
CA GLN A 174 18.14 33.35 12.18
C GLN A 174 17.36 32.24 11.46
N GLN A 175 16.71 32.54 10.34
CA GLN A 175 15.93 31.57 9.57
C GLN A 175 16.81 30.45 9.00
N PHE A 176 17.99 30.78 8.48
CA PHE A 176 18.94 29.78 7.99
C PHE A 176 19.46 28.90 9.14
N LEU A 177 19.71 29.48 10.31
CA LEU A 177 20.20 28.77 11.50
C LEU A 177 19.12 27.88 12.15
N ASP A 178 17.88 28.37 12.30
CA ASP A 178 16.74 27.60 12.84
C ASP A 178 16.44 26.35 12.01
N GLN A 179 16.81 26.37 10.72
CA GLN A 179 16.69 25.22 9.83
C GLN A 179 17.84 24.22 10.02
N MET A 180 19.03 24.68 10.41
CA MET A 180 20.20 23.82 10.62
C MET A 180 20.22 23.25 12.04
N SER A 181 19.93 24.04 13.07
CA SER A 181 19.98 23.62 14.46
C SER A 181 18.56 23.53 15.05
N GLY A 182 18.24 22.39 15.67
CA GLY A 182 17.07 22.26 16.53
C GLY A 182 17.28 22.82 17.94
N ALA A 183 18.40 23.51 18.17
CA ALA A 183 18.85 23.94 19.49
C ALA A 183 18.75 25.47 19.62
N VAL A 184 17.68 25.90 20.29
CA VAL A 184 17.55 27.26 20.80
C VAL A 184 18.49 27.37 22.00
N ASP A 185 19.70 27.91 21.82
CA ASP A 185 20.33 28.84 22.78
C ASP A 185 21.75 29.36 22.39
N GLN A 186 21.85 30.71 22.39
CA GLN A 186 23.00 31.62 22.64
C GLN A 186 24.11 31.93 21.60
N LEU A 187 24.06 33.21 21.13
CA LEU A 187 25.14 34.17 20.78
C LEU A 187 25.81 34.17 19.37
N MET A 188 25.01 34.42 18.33
CA MET A 188 25.02 35.52 17.32
C MET A 188 26.32 36.09 16.67
N ALA A 189 27.55 35.67 16.99
CA ALA A 189 28.75 36.18 16.29
C ALA A 189 29.81 35.13 15.92
N ASP A 190 30.01 34.08 16.73
CA ASP A 190 30.94 32.98 16.41
C ASP A 190 30.32 31.91 15.49
N ASP A 191 28.99 31.89 15.34
CA ASP A 191 28.27 30.86 14.58
C ASP A 191 28.54 30.91 13.07
N MET A 192 28.81 32.10 12.51
CA MET A 192 29.10 32.25 11.08
C MET A 192 30.44 31.60 10.72
N GLN A 193 31.46 31.82 11.55
CA GLN A 193 32.77 31.21 11.34
C GLN A 193 32.66 29.69 11.46
N ARG A 194 31.93 29.21 12.46
CA ARG A 194 31.70 27.79 12.66
C ARG A 194 30.94 27.12 11.50
N MET A 195 29.98 27.81 10.90
CA MET A 195 29.28 27.34 9.71
C MET A 195 30.20 27.24 8.49
N LYS A 196 31.09 28.22 8.29
CA LYS A 196 32.11 28.12 7.24
C LYS A 196 33.05 26.95 7.50
N ASP A 197 33.51 26.79 8.74
CA ASP A 197 34.39 25.70 9.11
C ASP A 197 33.71 24.34 8.87
N MET A 198 32.41 24.22 9.15
CA MET A 198 31.60 23.05 8.85
C MET A 198 31.52 22.78 7.34
N MET A 199 31.17 23.79 6.52
CA MET A 199 31.06 23.64 5.07
C MET A 199 32.42 23.32 4.42
N ALA A 200 33.50 23.89 4.94
CA ALA A 200 34.86 23.62 4.52
C ALA A 200 35.28 22.18 4.84
N GLU A 201 35.05 21.72 6.08
CA GLU A 201 35.39 20.35 6.49
C GLU A 201 34.54 19.33 5.73
N LEU A 202 33.26 19.61 5.49
CA LEU A 202 32.39 18.75 4.69
C LEU A 202 32.86 18.64 3.23
N ASN A 203 33.28 19.75 2.62
CA ASN A 203 33.88 19.73 1.28
C ASN A 203 35.19 18.95 1.25
N GLN A 204 36.06 19.12 2.26
CA GLN A 204 37.29 18.33 2.39
C GLN A 204 37.01 16.85 2.58
N MET A 205 35.98 16.51 3.36
CA MET A 205 35.54 15.14 3.59
C MET A 205 35.10 14.47 2.28
N LEU A 206 34.32 15.18 1.47
CA LEU A 206 33.93 14.72 0.13
C LEU A 206 35.14 14.50 -0.76
N GLU A 207 36.14 15.38 -0.73
CA GLU A 207 37.37 15.21 -1.51
C GLU A 207 38.22 14.02 -1.05
N ARG A 208 38.33 13.81 0.27
CA ARG A 208 38.99 12.62 0.84
C ARG A 208 38.32 11.34 0.32
N ARG A 209 36.99 11.30 0.34
CA ARG A 209 36.21 10.18 -0.21
C ARG A 209 36.46 9.97 -1.71
N GLU A 210 36.47 11.04 -2.50
CA GLU A 210 36.75 10.96 -3.95
C GLU A 210 38.17 10.42 -4.24
N ARG A 211 39.13 10.71 -3.36
CA ARG A 211 40.50 10.15 -3.41
C ARG A 211 40.61 8.73 -2.87
N GLY A 212 39.52 8.14 -2.34
CA GLY A 212 39.52 6.84 -1.69
C GLY A 212 40.17 6.82 -0.30
N GLU A 213 40.32 7.99 0.32
CA GLU A 213 40.83 8.17 1.69
C GLU A 213 39.68 8.08 2.71
N ASP A 214 40.03 7.88 3.99
CA ASP A 214 39.04 7.91 5.08
C ASP A 214 38.46 9.34 5.24
N PRO A 215 37.13 9.51 5.09
CA PRO A 215 36.47 10.80 5.24
C PRO A 215 36.55 11.39 6.66
N GLN A 216 36.87 10.61 7.69
CA GLN A 216 36.87 11.06 9.11
C GLN A 216 35.49 11.54 9.58
N PHE A 217 34.43 10.82 9.20
CA PHE A 217 33.05 11.16 9.55
C PHE A 217 32.81 11.29 11.06
N GLU A 218 33.40 10.40 11.87
CA GLU A 218 33.25 10.44 13.33
C GLU A 218 33.74 11.76 13.94
N LYS A 219 34.87 12.27 13.45
CA LYS A 219 35.45 13.54 13.90
C LYS A 219 34.57 14.73 13.51
N PHE A 220 33.98 14.69 12.31
CA PHE A 220 33.06 15.74 11.88
C PHE A 220 31.78 15.79 12.72
N ILE A 221 31.22 14.64 13.08
CA ILE A 221 30.05 14.59 13.97
C ILE A 221 30.41 15.03 15.39
N GLU A 222 31.64 14.78 15.86
CA GLU A 222 32.13 15.32 17.13
C GLU A 222 32.20 16.85 17.13
N ASP A 223 32.68 17.46 16.04
CA ASP A 223 32.88 18.90 15.92
C ASP A 223 31.59 19.69 15.53
N PHE A 224 30.71 19.07 14.73
CA PHE A 224 29.57 19.72 14.06
C PHE A 224 28.24 18.95 14.14
N GLY A 225 28.14 17.88 14.94
CA GLY A 225 26.92 17.04 15.00
C GLY A 225 25.67 17.75 15.53
N ASP A 226 25.82 18.90 16.18
CA ASP A 226 24.73 19.75 16.66
C ASP A 226 23.96 20.48 15.55
N PHE A 227 24.55 20.63 14.36
CA PHE A 227 23.88 21.17 13.16
C PHE A 227 22.98 20.14 12.45
N PHE A 228 22.85 18.92 13.00
CA PHE A 228 22.11 17.83 12.37
C PHE A 228 21.17 17.16 13.40
N PRO A 229 19.95 17.69 13.60
CA PRO A 229 19.00 17.11 14.54
C PRO A 229 18.58 15.67 14.19
N GLU A 230 18.69 15.29 12.91
CA GLU A 230 18.43 13.93 12.40
C GLU A 230 19.49 12.91 12.86
N LYS A 231 20.63 13.37 13.38
CA LYS A 231 21.74 12.54 13.91
C LYS A 231 22.16 11.43 12.93
N PRO A 232 22.71 11.79 11.75
CA PRO A 232 23.13 10.81 10.76
C PRO A 232 24.17 9.86 11.34
N GLN A 233 24.03 8.57 11.06
CA GLN A 233 24.96 7.53 11.52
C GLN A 233 26.07 7.26 10.52
N THR A 234 25.88 7.67 9.26
CA THR A 234 26.83 7.45 8.18
C THR A 234 27.03 8.70 7.34
N LEU A 235 28.17 8.77 6.65
CA LEU A 235 28.44 9.82 5.69
C LEU A 235 27.37 9.87 4.58
N ASP A 236 26.94 8.71 4.07
CA ASP A 236 25.93 8.67 3.00
C ASP A 236 24.59 9.24 3.46
N GLU A 237 24.17 8.95 4.69
CA GLU A 237 22.97 9.51 5.30
C GLU A 237 23.08 11.03 5.51
N LEU A 238 24.23 11.52 5.98
CA LEU A 238 24.50 12.96 6.10
C LEU A 238 24.40 13.67 4.74
N LEU A 239 25.06 13.12 3.72
CA LEU A 239 25.04 13.70 2.38
C LEU A 239 23.65 13.63 1.75
N GLU A 240 22.88 12.59 2.04
CA GLU A 240 21.50 12.46 1.60
C GLU A 240 20.60 13.55 2.20
N ILE A 241 20.72 13.82 3.50
CA ILE A 241 20.01 14.91 4.19
C ILE A 241 20.38 16.27 3.57
N MET A 242 21.66 16.51 3.33
CA MET A 242 22.13 17.76 2.73
C MET A 242 21.66 17.93 1.29
N ALA A 243 21.73 16.86 0.48
CA ALA A 243 21.22 16.86 -0.88
C ALA A 243 19.72 17.15 -0.91
N GLN A 244 18.95 16.59 0.02
CA GLN A 244 17.51 16.84 0.12
C GLN A 244 17.20 18.31 0.45
N ARG A 245 17.90 18.90 1.43
CA ARG A 245 17.71 20.30 1.81
C ARG A 245 18.05 21.25 0.65
N MET A 246 19.16 21.03 -0.03
CA MET A 246 19.55 21.85 -1.18
C MET A 246 18.64 21.68 -2.38
N ALA A 247 18.21 20.44 -2.68
CA ALA A 247 17.27 20.19 -3.77
C ALA A 247 15.93 20.90 -3.50
N ASN A 248 15.44 20.93 -2.26
CA ASN A 248 14.23 21.66 -1.89
C ASN A 248 14.41 23.19 -2.05
N ALA A 249 15.55 23.73 -1.62
CA ALA A 249 15.87 25.15 -1.80
C ALA A 249 15.98 25.54 -3.29
N GLN A 250 16.62 24.68 -4.10
CA GLN A 250 16.70 24.89 -5.54
C GLN A 250 15.33 24.79 -6.21
N ALA A 251 14.51 23.82 -5.80
CA ALA A 251 13.14 23.66 -6.29
C ALA A 251 12.28 24.89 -5.93
N MET A 252 12.49 25.49 -4.76
CA MET A 252 11.83 26.76 -4.38
C MET A 252 12.21 27.88 -5.34
N LEU A 253 13.50 28.07 -5.61
CA LEU A 253 13.97 29.07 -6.57
C LEU A 253 13.38 28.80 -7.97
N ASN A 254 13.43 27.55 -8.45
CA ASN A 254 12.88 27.20 -9.75
C ASN A 254 11.36 27.44 -9.85
N SER A 255 10.66 27.35 -8.71
CA SER A 255 9.22 27.59 -8.60
C SER A 255 8.84 29.07 -8.60
N MET A 256 9.80 29.97 -8.43
CA MET A 256 9.61 31.43 -8.50
C MET A 256 9.77 31.95 -9.94
N THR A 257 9.23 33.15 -10.21
CA THR A 257 9.43 33.78 -11.52
C THR A 257 10.92 34.12 -11.76
N PRO A 258 11.36 34.24 -13.03
CA PRO A 258 12.72 34.67 -13.34
C PRO A 258 13.13 35.98 -12.65
N GLU A 259 12.19 36.94 -12.55
CA GLU A 259 12.42 38.23 -11.90
C GLU A 259 12.64 38.09 -10.39
N GLN A 260 11.82 37.28 -9.72
CA GLN A 260 11.92 37.03 -8.28
C GLN A 260 13.22 36.30 -7.91
N ARG A 261 13.63 35.33 -8.73
CA ARG A 261 14.92 34.63 -8.55
C ARG A 261 16.10 35.60 -8.61
N GLU A 262 16.09 36.52 -9.58
CA GLU A 262 17.15 37.50 -9.73
C GLU A 262 17.18 38.49 -8.56
N GLN A 263 16.01 38.94 -8.09
CA GLN A 263 15.90 39.77 -6.89
C GLN A 263 16.47 39.06 -5.65
N MET A 264 16.13 37.79 -5.46
CA MET A 264 16.65 36.97 -4.36
C MET A 264 18.17 36.81 -4.42
N ARG A 265 18.69 36.58 -5.62
CA ARG A 265 20.14 36.47 -5.85
C ARG A 265 20.85 37.77 -5.47
N GLN A 266 20.35 38.92 -5.91
CA GLN A 266 20.94 40.22 -5.59
C GLN A 266 20.87 40.55 -4.10
N LEU A 267 19.75 40.23 -3.44
CA LEU A 267 19.58 40.44 -2.00
C LEU A 267 20.54 39.54 -1.19
N SER A 268 20.60 38.26 -1.52
CA SER A 268 21.56 37.31 -0.95
C SER A 268 23.01 37.75 -1.19
N GLU A 269 23.30 38.26 -2.39
CA GLU A 269 24.60 38.78 -2.77
C GLU A 269 25.08 39.95 -1.90
N LYS A 270 24.14 40.71 -1.36
CA LYS A 270 24.41 41.89 -0.53
C LYS A 270 24.45 41.59 0.96
N LEU A 271 23.57 40.69 1.43
CA LEU A 271 23.44 40.40 2.86
C LEU A 271 24.46 39.39 3.38
N LEU A 272 24.85 38.42 2.54
CA LEU A 272 25.84 37.40 2.88
C LEU A 272 27.23 37.80 2.35
N ASP A 273 27.75 39.00 2.63
CA ASP A 273 29.00 39.60 2.09
C ASP A 273 30.29 38.77 2.38
N ASP A 274 30.30 37.53 1.91
CA ASP A 274 31.24 36.48 2.25
C ASP A 274 31.44 35.57 1.03
N MET A 275 32.46 35.90 0.24
CA MET A 275 32.79 35.15 -0.98
C MET A 275 33.19 33.69 -0.69
N ASP A 276 33.79 33.43 0.48
CA ASP A 276 34.28 32.11 0.86
C ASP A 276 33.10 31.16 1.12
N LEU A 277 32.12 31.58 1.93
CA LEU A 277 30.94 30.76 2.20
C LEU A 277 30.17 30.39 0.92
N ARG A 278 29.99 31.35 -0.01
CA ARG A 278 29.31 31.09 -1.29
C ARG A 278 30.05 30.07 -2.14
N TRP A 279 31.36 30.20 -2.22
CA TRP A 279 32.19 29.27 -2.96
C TRP A 279 32.07 27.85 -2.38
N GLN A 280 32.10 27.71 -1.05
CA GLN A 280 31.92 26.41 -0.39
C GLN A 280 30.53 25.80 -0.64
N MET A 281 29.46 26.62 -0.62
CA MET A 281 28.10 26.15 -0.92
C MET A 281 27.96 25.69 -2.38
N ASP A 282 28.50 26.46 -3.34
CA ASP A 282 28.43 26.11 -4.77
C ASP A 282 29.21 24.82 -5.07
N GLN A 283 30.41 24.68 -4.51
CA GLN A 283 31.20 23.43 -4.61
C GLN A 283 30.43 22.23 -4.05
N LEU A 284 29.80 22.40 -2.89
CA LEU A 284 29.04 21.33 -2.25
C LEU A 284 27.78 20.95 -3.06
N ALA A 285 27.03 21.95 -3.52
CA ALA A 285 25.84 21.74 -4.33
C ALA A 285 26.16 20.97 -5.63
N GLN A 286 27.25 21.32 -6.32
CA GLN A 286 27.70 20.62 -7.53
C GLN A 286 28.06 19.15 -7.25
N LYS A 287 28.79 18.88 -6.17
CA LYS A 287 29.15 17.51 -5.75
C LYS A 287 27.90 16.69 -5.40
N LEU A 288 27.00 17.24 -4.60
CA LEU A 288 25.76 16.56 -4.20
C LEU A 288 24.82 16.33 -5.39
N GLN A 289 24.74 17.26 -6.34
CA GLN A 289 23.95 17.09 -7.56
C GLN A 289 24.49 15.94 -8.43
N GLY A 290 25.81 15.79 -8.52
CA GLY A 290 26.44 14.67 -9.21
C GLY A 290 26.21 13.32 -8.52
N MET A 291 26.23 13.29 -7.19
CA MET A 291 26.05 12.06 -6.40
C MET A 291 24.59 11.62 -6.27
N PHE A 292 23.66 12.58 -6.20
CA PHE A 292 22.24 12.33 -5.98
C PHE A 292 21.36 12.99 -7.07
N PRO A 293 21.53 12.65 -8.36
CA PRO A 293 20.73 13.24 -9.44
C PRO A 293 19.22 12.96 -9.29
N GLN A 294 18.86 11.87 -8.63
CA GLN A 294 17.48 11.44 -8.37
C GLN A 294 16.72 12.31 -7.36
N LYS A 295 17.40 13.19 -6.61
CA LYS A 295 16.77 14.05 -5.58
C LYS A 295 15.91 15.19 -6.15
N GLY A 296 15.83 15.33 -7.47
CA GLY A 296 14.87 16.23 -8.10
C GLY A 296 15.30 17.69 -8.16
N TRP A 297 16.59 17.95 -8.38
CA TRP A 297 17.19 19.29 -8.50
C TRP A 297 16.50 20.23 -9.50
N GLY A 298 15.86 19.68 -10.54
CA GLY A 298 15.11 20.44 -11.55
C GLY A 298 13.60 20.48 -11.31
N ARG A 299 13.12 20.17 -10.10
CA ARG A 299 11.69 20.22 -9.81
C ARG A 299 11.19 21.67 -9.77
N GLU A 300 10.00 21.84 -10.29
CA GLU A 300 9.23 23.08 -10.26
C GLU A 300 7.85 22.76 -9.67
N HIS A 301 7.38 23.64 -8.79
CA HIS A 301 6.08 23.55 -8.18
C HIS A 301 5.32 24.83 -8.49
N GLU A 302 4.24 24.70 -9.25
CA GLU A 302 3.28 25.78 -9.41
C GLU A 302 2.47 25.91 -8.10
N PHE A 303 2.56 27.09 -7.48
CA PHE A 303 1.75 27.53 -6.35
C PHE A 303 0.57 28.34 -6.87
N THR A 304 -0.59 28.15 -6.27
CA THR A 304 -1.88 28.68 -6.76
C THR A 304 -2.61 29.54 -5.73
N GLY A 305 -2.02 29.74 -4.54
CA GLY A 305 -2.60 30.59 -3.51
C GLY A 305 -2.42 32.08 -3.81
N ASP A 306 -3.35 32.90 -3.30
CA ASP A 306 -3.34 34.35 -3.48
C ASP A 306 -2.57 35.10 -2.37
N ASP A 307 -2.41 34.48 -1.20
CA ASP A 307 -1.76 35.10 -0.05
C ASP A 307 -0.24 34.94 -0.11
N PRO A 308 0.55 35.99 0.16
CA PRO A 308 2.01 35.90 0.15
C PRO A 308 2.50 35.01 1.29
N LEU A 309 3.28 33.97 0.98
CA LEU A 309 3.94 33.15 2.00
C LEU A 309 5.22 33.83 2.48
N GLY A 310 5.40 33.89 3.80
CA GLY A 310 6.70 34.23 4.39
C GLY A 310 7.75 33.16 4.06
N PHE A 311 9.04 33.53 4.09
CA PHE A 311 10.15 32.64 3.71
C PHE A 311 10.10 31.28 4.43
N ASN A 312 9.82 31.30 5.73
CA ASN A 312 9.74 30.10 6.56
C ASN A 312 8.60 29.17 6.16
N ASP A 313 7.42 29.73 5.87
CA ASP A 313 6.24 28.95 5.48
C ASP A 313 6.41 28.40 4.06
N ALA A 314 7.04 29.17 3.17
CA ALA A 314 7.46 28.70 1.85
C ALA A 314 8.42 27.51 1.95
N MET A 315 9.50 27.62 2.72
CA MET A 315 10.49 26.55 2.89
C MET A 315 9.89 25.30 3.54
N ARG A 316 9.05 25.45 4.57
CA ARG A 316 8.32 24.34 5.19
C ARG A 316 7.40 23.64 4.18
N SER A 317 6.68 24.43 3.38
CA SER A 317 5.81 23.90 2.32
C SER A 317 6.61 23.09 1.29
N MET A 318 7.80 23.57 0.91
CA MET A 318 8.70 22.86 -0.01
C MET A 318 9.24 21.55 0.59
N GLN A 319 9.55 21.54 1.88
CA GLN A 319 9.94 20.32 2.59
C GLN A 319 8.78 19.32 2.63
N GLU A 320 7.57 19.75 3.01
CA GLU A 320 6.37 18.89 2.99
C GLU A 320 6.14 18.31 1.58
N LEU A 321 6.28 19.11 0.52
CA LEU A 321 6.13 18.65 -0.87
C LEU A 321 7.20 17.62 -1.27
N GLY A 322 8.45 17.82 -0.86
CA GLY A 322 9.55 16.88 -1.09
C GLY A 322 9.29 15.52 -0.45
N ASP A 323 8.79 15.51 0.79
CA ASP A 323 8.48 14.27 1.51
C ASP A 323 7.29 13.53 0.90
N LEU A 324 6.26 14.27 0.47
CA LEU A 324 5.12 13.70 -0.27
C LEU A 324 5.57 13.06 -1.59
N ASP A 325 6.53 13.65 -2.29
CA ASP A 325 7.10 13.08 -3.52
C ASP A 325 7.93 11.82 -3.25
N GLN A 326 8.72 11.80 -2.17
CA GLN A 326 9.47 10.61 -1.78
C GLN A 326 8.52 9.45 -1.48
N LEU A 327 7.44 9.73 -0.73
CA LEU A 327 6.41 8.74 -0.44
C LEU A 327 5.66 8.31 -1.70
N ASP A 328 5.25 9.24 -2.58
CA ASP A 328 4.59 8.93 -3.86
C ASP A 328 5.46 7.97 -4.72
N ASN A 329 6.78 8.22 -4.79
CA ASN A 329 7.71 7.36 -5.50
C ASN A 329 7.83 5.96 -4.86
N LEU A 330 7.93 5.88 -3.53
CA LEU A 330 7.97 4.61 -2.81
C LEU A 330 6.70 3.79 -3.07
N LEU A 331 5.53 4.40 -2.94
CA LEU A 331 4.24 3.72 -3.12
C LEU A 331 4.01 3.26 -4.56
N ARG A 332 4.49 4.02 -5.57
CA ARG A 332 4.41 3.61 -6.98
C ARG A 332 5.32 2.42 -7.31
N ASN A 333 6.48 2.36 -6.68
CA ASN A 333 7.48 1.31 -6.93
C ASN A 333 7.27 0.08 -6.05
N ALA A 334 6.44 0.18 -5.00
CA ALA A 334 6.09 -0.90 -4.10
C ALA A 334 5.26 -1.98 -4.79
N SER A 335 5.95 -2.95 -5.40
CA SER A 335 5.35 -4.10 -6.08
C SER A 335 5.00 -5.27 -5.14
N SER A 336 5.48 -5.23 -3.89
CA SER A 336 5.28 -6.26 -2.87
C SER A 336 5.11 -5.66 -1.47
N PRO A 337 4.47 -6.38 -0.53
CA PRO A 337 4.35 -5.97 0.87
C PRO A 337 5.68 -5.60 1.52
N VAL A 338 6.76 -6.33 1.22
CA VAL A 338 8.07 -6.13 1.85
C VAL A 338 8.67 -4.77 1.50
N ALA A 339 8.46 -4.29 0.27
CA ALA A 339 8.94 -2.97 -0.16
C ALA A 339 8.30 -1.82 0.64
N LEU A 340 7.09 -2.01 1.17
CA LEU A 340 6.43 -1.00 2.01
C LEU A 340 7.03 -0.91 3.41
N ALA A 341 7.82 -1.89 3.85
CA ALA A 341 8.49 -1.85 5.15
C ALA A 341 9.62 -0.81 5.21
N GLU A 342 10.07 -0.30 4.05
CA GLU A 342 11.08 0.76 3.96
C GLU A 342 10.50 2.15 4.23
N ALA A 343 9.17 2.29 4.27
CA ALA A 343 8.53 3.59 4.51
C ALA A 343 8.65 4.02 5.98
N ASP A 344 8.99 5.30 6.20
CA ASP A 344 8.93 5.93 7.52
C ASP A 344 7.47 6.15 7.94
N LEU A 345 6.99 5.32 8.87
CA LEU A 345 5.62 5.36 9.35
C LEU A 345 5.32 6.59 10.21
N ASP A 346 6.32 7.18 10.85
CA ASP A 346 6.14 8.37 11.67
C ASP A 346 5.94 9.59 10.78
N ARG A 347 6.71 9.69 9.68
CA ARG A 347 6.49 10.74 8.67
C ARG A 347 5.15 10.57 7.94
N VAL A 348 4.76 9.34 7.60
CA VAL A 348 3.44 9.04 7.00
C VAL A 348 2.31 9.50 7.94
N ARG A 349 2.45 9.26 9.26
CA ARG A 349 1.46 9.67 10.26
C ARG A 349 1.30 11.19 10.31
N GLU A 350 2.40 11.92 10.28
CA GLU A 350 2.39 13.39 10.29
C GLU A 350 1.73 13.97 9.03
N MET A 351 2.02 13.40 7.86
CA MET A 351 1.54 13.94 6.58
C MET A 351 0.12 13.51 6.21
N LEU A 352 -0.25 12.25 6.48
CA LEU A 352 -1.48 11.63 5.99
C LEU A 352 -2.42 11.14 7.11
N GLY A 353 -1.99 11.26 8.37
CA GLY A 353 -2.73 10.86 9.55
C GLY A 353 -2.48 9.41 10.00
N ASP A 354 -2.99 9.09 11.19
CA ASP A 354 -2.80 7.80 11.86
C ASP A 354 -3.31 6.61 11.06
N ASP A 355 -4.46 6.75 10.41
CA ASP A 355 -5.10 5.63 9.71
C ASP A 355 -4.28 5.20 8.50
N ALA A 356 -3.64 6.15 7.79
CA ALA A 356 -2.80 5.86 6.63
C ALA A 356 -1.52 5.13 7.07
N ALA A 357 -0.89 5.60 8.16
CA ALA A 357 0.28 4.95 8.74
C ALA A 357 -0.03 3.52 9.23
N LYS A 358 -1.16 3.31 9.92
CA LYS A 358 -1.61 1.98 10.37
C LYS A 358 -1.90 1.04 9.20
N SER A 359 -2.53 1.55 8.13
CA SER A 359 -2.84 0.77 6.92
C SER A 359 -1.56 0.34 6.21
N LEU A 360 -0.59 1.26 6.06
CA LEU A 360 0.70 0.98 5.45
C LEU A 360 1.51 -0.06 6.25
N ALA A 361 1.56 0.11 7.58
CA ALA A 361 2.20 -0.86 8.49
C ALA A 361 1.55 -2.24 8.40
N SER A 362 0.22 -2.30 8.34
CA SER A 362 -0.54 -3.55 8.19
C SER A 362 -0.25 -4.22 6.86
N MET A 363 -0.22 -3.44 5.76
CA MET A 363 0.14 -3.92 4.42
C MET A 363 1.54 -4.52 4.39
N ALA A 364 2.53 -3.85 5.00
CA ALA A 364 3.91 -4.34 5.06
C ALA A 364 4.03 -5.70 5.77
N GLN A 365 3.09 -6.04 6.65
CA GLN A 365 3.08 -7.27 7.43
C GLN A 365 2.18 -8.39 6.85
N LEU A 366 1.43 -8.16 5.77
CA LEU A 366 0.46 -9.13 5.23
C LEU A 366 1.07 -10.50 4.95
N THR A 367 2.18 -10.55 4.21
CA THR A 367 2.86 -11.81 3.87
C THR A 367 3.33 -12.53 5.13
N LYS A 368 3.86 -11.80 6.11
CA LYS A 368 4.32 -12.36 7.38
C LYS A 368 3.14 -12.94 8.17
N LYS A 369 2.03 -12.21 8.31
CA LYS A 369 0.83 -12.67 9.02
C LYS A 369 0.25 -13.95 8.40
N LEU A 370 0.15 -14.02 7.08
CA LEU A 370 -0.35 -15.21 6.38
C LEU A 370 0.60 -16.42 6.52
N LYS A 371 1.92 -16.18 6.52
CA LYS A 371 2.93 -17.23 6.73
C LYS A 371 2.95 -17.73 8.17
N ASP A 372 2.89 -16.84 9.15
CA ASP A 372 2.87 -17.17 10.59
C ASP A 372 1.59 -17.95 10.97
N ALA A 373 0.47 -17.66 10.32
CA ALA A 373 -0.77 -18.44 10.44
C ALA A 373 -0.71 -19.81 9.74
N GLY A 374 0.34 -20.07 8.96
CA GLY A 374 0.53 -21.29 8.18
C GLY A 374 -0.46 -21.42 7.03
N LEU A 375 -0.96 -20.31 6.48
CA LEU A 375 -1.91 -20.29 5.36
C LEU A 375 -1.21 -20.26 4.00
N ILE A 376 -0.06 -19.59 3.94
CA ILE A 376 0.83 -19.54 2.77
C ILE A 376 2.23 -19.99 3.16
N ASP A 377 3.00 -20.44 2.17
CA ASP A 377 4.42 -20.72 2.29
C ASP A 377 5.17 -20.26 1.03
N GLN A 378 6.50 -20.14 1.14
CA GLN A 378 7.35 -19.72 0.02
C GLN A 378 8.09 -20.91 -0.56
N VAL A 379 7.72 -21.31 -1.78
CA VAL A 379 8.31 -22.43 -2.51
C VAL A 379 8.97 -21.89 -3.78
N GLU A 380 10.28 -22.11 -3.94
CA GLU A 380 11.05 -21.66 -5.11
C GLU A 380 10.91 -20.15 -5.40
N GLY A 381 10.85 -19.34 -4.33
CA GLY A 381 10.69 -17.88 -4.43
C GLY A 381 9.26 -17.41 -4.71
N LYS A 382 8.29 -18.31 -4.91
CA LYS A 382 6.87 -17.98 -5.12
C LYS A 382 6.04 -18.29 -3.87
N LEU A 383 5.09 -17.42 -3.56
CA LEU A 383 4.10 -17.68 -2.51
C LEU A 383 3.08 -18.69 -3.02
N LYS A 384 2.86 -19.76 -2.23
CA LYS A 384 1.88 -20.81 -2.51
C LYS A 384 1.00 -21.06 -1.29
N LEU A 385 -0.20 -21.58 -1.53
CA LEU A 385 -1.11 -21.98 -0.45
C LEU A 385 -0.63 -23.26 0.24
N THR A 386 -0.73 -23.31 1.56
CA THR A 386 -0.52 -24.54 2.32
C THR A 386 -1.77 -25.42 2.30
N PRO A 387 -1.70 -26.70 2.71
CA PRO A 387 -2.90 -27.53 2.92
C PRO A 387 -3.88 -26.95 3.95
N ARG A 388 -3.42 -26.07 4.85
CA ARG A 388 -4.31 -25.36 5.79
C ARG A 388 -5.00 -24.18 5.10
N GLY A 389 -4.27 -23.39 4.32
CA GLY A 389 -4.84 -22.31 3.50
C GLY A 389 -5.90 -22.82 2.52
N LEU A 390 -5.60 -23.92 1.83
CA LEU A 390 -6.53 -24.58 0.90
C LEU A 390 -7.84 -25.00 1.60
N ARG A 391 -7.75 -25.61 2.78
CA ARG A 391 -8.93 -26.02 3.56
C ARG A 391 -9.77 -24.82 4.01
N LYS A 392 -9.13 -23.71 4.39
CA LYS A 392 -9.84 -22.47 4.77
C LYS A 392 -10.61 -21.89 3.59
N ILE A 393 -9.97 -21.76 2.42
CA ILE A 393 -10.61 -21.28 1.19
C ILE A 393 -11.77 -22.20 0.79
N GLY A 394 -11.57 -23.53 0.85
CA GLY A 394 -12.63 -24.50 0.58
C GLY A 394 -13.81 -24.42 1.56
N ALA A 395 -13.55 -24.16 2.83
CA ALA A 395 -14.60 -23.96 3.84
C ALA A 395 -15.39 -22.66 3.61
N ASN A 396 -14.73 -21.59 3.15
CA ASN A 396 -15.41 -20.35 2.76
C ASN A 396 -16.25 -20.56 1.51
N ALA A 397 -15.70 -21.18 0.46
CA ALA A 397 -16.46 -21.52 -0.75
C ALA A 397 -17.69 -22.39 -0.42
N LEU A 398 -17.56 -23.34 0.51
CA LEU A 398 -18.68 -24.13 1.01
C LEU A 398 -19.74 -23.25 1.70
N ARG A 399 -19.31 -22.33 2.57
CA ARG A 399 -20.22 -21.40 3.25
C ARG A 399 -20.90 -20.46 2.27
N ASP A 400 -20.20 -19.97 1.26
CA ASP A 400 -20.77 -19.07 0.24
C ASP A 400 -21.80 -19.79 -0.61
N VAL A 401 -21.48 -21.01 -1.09
CA VAL A 401 -22.36 -21.79 -1.97
C VAL A 401 -23.57 -22.36 -1.20
N PHE A 402 -23.36 -22.89 0.00
CA PHE A 402 -24.41 -23.59 0.76
C PHE A 402 -25.05 -22.74 1.87
N GLY A 403 -24.50 -21.60 2.23
CA GLY A 403 -25.11 -20.68 3.19
C GLY A 403 -26.40 -20.05 2.68
N ALA A 404 -26.58 -19.98 1.35
CA ALA A 404 -27.80 -19.53 0.70
C ALA A 404 -28.85 -20.64 0.51
N LEU A 405 -28.49 -21.91 0.69
CA LEU A 405 -29.42 -23.04 0.61
C LEU A 405 -30.11 -23.21 1.98
N GLU A 406 -31.43 -23.02 2.03
CA GLU A 406 -32.23 -23.20 3.25
C GLU A 406 -31.90 -24.52 3.97
N LYS A 407 -31.91 -24.47 5.31
CA LYS A 407 -31.50 -25.52 6.27
C LYS A 407 -32.13 -26.91 6.08
N ASP A 408 -33.00 -27.13 5.10
CA ASP A 408 -33.89 -28.29 5.01
C ASP A 408 -33.51 -29.35 3.95
N ARG A 409 -32.34 -29.27 3.29
CA ARG A 409 -31.99 -30.24 2.23
C ARG A 409 -30.55 -30.77 2.23
N LEU A 410 -29.89 -30.86 3.38
CA LEU A 410 -28.70 -31.72 3.52
C LEU A 410 -29.16 -33.15 3.83
N GLY A 411 -29.70 -33.83 2.82
CA GLY A 411 -30.03 -35.25 2.89
C GLY A 411 -28.75 -36.06 3.05
N GLN A 412 -28.63 -36.79 4.16
CA GLN A 412 -27.62 -37.84 4.31
C GLN A 412 -27.79 -38.83 3.16
N HIS A 413 -26.71 -39.38 2.63
CA HIS A 413 -26.72 -40.44 1.61
C HIS A 413 -27.29 -41.77 2.13
N GLN A 414 -28.39 -41.75 2.89
CA GLN A 414 -29.17 -42.93 3.24
C GLN A 414 -30.07 -43.28 2.07
N VAL A 415 -29.61 -44.20 1.24
CA VAL A 415 -30.50 -45.02 0.45
C VAL A 415 -30.83 -46.24 1.31
N GLU A 416 -32.00 -46.24 1.95
CA GLU A 416 -32.58 -47.45 2.54
C GLU A 416 -32.96 -48.41 1.40
N ARG A 417 -31.98 -49.14 0.87
CA ARG A 417 -32.23 -50.40 0.17
C ARG A 417 -31.66 -51.52 1.03
N LEU A 418 -32.53 -52.13 1.83
CA LEU A 418 -32.30 -53.46 2.40
C LEU A 418 -32.12 -54.44 1.22
N GLY A 419 -30.89 -54.88 1.01
CA GLY A 419 -30.53 -55.76 -0.11
C GLY A 419 -29.13 -56.35 0.04
N PHE A 420 -29.00 -57.60 -0.37
CA PHE A 420 -27.86 -58.51 -0.18
C PHE A 420 -26.47 -57.89 -0.46
N GLY A 421 -25.64 -57.79 0.58
CA GLY A 421 -24.23 -57.35 0.55
C GLY A 421 -23.35 -58.19 1.49
N HIS A 422 -22.04 -58.26 1.22
CA HIS A 422 -21.13 -59.30 1.74
C HIS A 422 -20.22 -58.89 2.92
N GLU A 423 -20.39 -57.71 3.53
CA GLU A 423 -19.56 -57.30 4.68
C GLU A 423 -20.30 -57.52 6.00
N ARG A 424 -19.72 -58.38 6.84
CA ARG A 424 -20.29 -58.81 8.13
C ARG A 424 -19.89 -57.81 9.22
N THR A 425 -20.87 -57.18 9.86
CA THR A 425 -20.67 -56.56 11.18
C THR A 425 -20.83 -57.68 12.21
N TYR A 426 -19.97 -57.72 13.24
CA TYR A 426 -20.02 -58.75 14.31
C TYR A 426 -21.12 -58.48 15.36
N ASP A 427 -21.98 -57.50 15.09
CA ASP A 427 -23.12 -57.18 15.91
C ASP A 427 -24.35 -57.98 15.47
N THR A 428 -25.20 -58.28 16.44
CA THR A 428 -26.33 -59.17 16.26
C THR A 428 -27.54 -58.63 17.00
N LYS A 429 -28.72 -58.84 16.45
CA LYS A 429 -30.00 -58.46 17.07
C LYS A 429 -30.96 -59.65 17.18
N PRO A 430 -31.92 -59.64 18.12
CA PRO A 430 -33.01 -60.61 18.14
C PRO A 430 -33.81 -60.57 16.83
N TYR A 431 -34.20 -61.74 16.33
CA TYR A 431 -35.00 -61.88 15.11
C TYR A 431 -36.42 -61.34 15.32
N GLU A 432 -36.87 -60.46 14.43
CA GLU A 432 -38.26 -60.01 14.34
C GLU A 432 -38.91 -60.47 13.03
N TYR A 433 -40.23 -60.63 13.05
CA TYR A 433 -40.96 -61.10 11.87
C TYR A 433 -40.83 -60.10 10.71
N GLY A 434 -40.13 -60.51 9.64
CA GLY A 434 -39.82 -59.67 8.47
C GLY A 434 -38.33 -59.49 8.22
N ASP A 435 -37.47 -59.84 9.18
CA ASP A 435 -36.02 -59.79 9.03
C ASP A 435 -35.47 -60.86 8.06
N PRO A 436 -34.34 -60.60 7.37
CA PRO A 436 -33.63 -61.61 6.60
C PRO A 436 -33.17 -62.78 7.50
N PHE A 437 -33.42 -64.02 7.06
CA PHE A 437 -33.14 -65.22 7.86
C PHE A 437 -31.65 -65.63 7.83
N HIS A 438 -30.77 -64.76 8.32
CA HIS A 438 -29.33 -64.98 8.47
C HIS A 438 -28.98 -65.12 9.96
N LEU A 439 -29.20 -66.32 10.51
CA LEU A 439 -28.99 -66.61 11.92
C LEU A 439 -27.50 -66.68 12.30
N ASP A 440 -27.12 -65.96 13.36
CA ASP A 440 -25.91 -66.28 14.10
C ASP A 440 -26.17 -67.57 14.89
N LEU A 441 -25.69 -68.69 14.35
CA LEU A 441 -25.89 -70.01 14.95
C LEU A 441 -25.30 -70.10 16.36
N GLN A 442 -24.17 -69.44 16.62
CA GLN A 442 -23.48 -69.54 17.90
C GLN A 442 -24.28 -68.83 18.99
N ARG A 443 -24.76 -67.62 18.73
CA ARG A 443 -25.59 -66.87 19.66
C ARG A 443 -26.99 -67.46 19.78
N THR A 444 -27.59 -67.89 18.68
CA THR A 444 -28.89 -68.58 18.68
C THR A 444 -28.86 -69.85 19.54
N LEU A 445 -27.82 -70.68 19.39
CA LEU A 445 -27.64 -71.87 20.22
C LEU A 445 -27.36 -71.52 21.69
N ARG A 446 -26.59 -70.45 21.95
CA ARG A 446 -26.33 -69.96 23.31
C ARG A 446 -27.62 -69.51 24.00
N ASN A 447 -28.49 -68.77 23.30
CA ASN A 447 -29.77 -68.29 23.82
C ASN A 447 -30.69 -69.49 24.12
N ALA A 448 -30.76 -70.46 23.21
CA ALA A 448 -31.52 -71.70 23.43
C ALA A 448 -31.01 -72.53 24.63
N LEU A 449 -29.67 -72.64 24.79
CA LEU A 449 -29.04 -73.30 25.93
C LEU A 449 -29.28 -72.56 27.25
N GLN A 450 -29.26 -71.23 27.24
CA GLN A 450 -29.55 -70.42 28.42
C GLN A 450 -31.01 -70.56 28.85
N ARG A 451 -31.94 -70.70 27.90
CA ARG A 451 -33.37 -70.88 28.16
C ARG A 451 -33.72 -72.27 28.69
N GLN A 452 -33.13 -73.33 28.14
CA GLN A 452 -33.51 -74.71 28.45
C GLN A 452 -32.52 -75.47 29.34
N GLY A 453 -31.34 -74.92 29.60
CA GLY A 453 -30.24 -75.62 30.26
C GLY A 453 -29.56 -76.66 29.36
N THR A 454 -28.57 -77.39 29.89
CA THR A 454 -27.68 -78.31 29.14
C THR A 454 -28.34 -79.65 28.78
N THR A 455 -29.65 -79.68 28.55
CA THR A 455 -30.43 -80.88 28.20
C THR A 455 -30.42 -81.13 26.70
N VAL A 456 -30.13 -82.36 26.29
CA VAL A 456 -30.12 -82.78 24.87
C VAL A 456 -31.34 -83.69 24.62
N PRO A 457 -32.11 -83.50 23.53
CA PRO A 457 -31.91 -82.55 22.43
C PRO A 457 -32.37 -81.12 22.75
N ILE A 458 -31.59 -80.13 22.28
CA ILE A 458 -31.91 -78.69 22.39
C ILE A 458 -33.06 -78.36 21.43
N LYS A 459 -34.15 -77.76 21.93
CA LYS A 459 -35.28 -77.33 21.10
C LYS A 459 -35.25 -75.82 20.86
N LEU A 460 -34.97 -75.40 19.62
CA LEU A 460 -34.97 -73.98 19.24
C LEU A 460 -36.40 -73.41 19.20
N SER A 461 -36.56 -72.19 19.73
CA SER A 461 -37.74 -71.31 19.59
C SER A 461 -37.38 -70.12 18.72
N ALA A 462 -38.37 -69.45 18.13
CA ALA A 462 -38.15 -68.19 17.40
C ALA A 462 -37.54 -67.11 18.31
N ASP A 463 -37.84 -67.12 19.61
CA ASP A 463 -37.28 -66.18 20.58
C ASP A 463 -35.78 -66.40 20.85
N ASP A 464 -35.22 -67.54 20.42
CA ASP A 464 -33.78 -67.81 20.56
C ASP A 464 -32.99 -67.24 19.37
N PHE A 465 -33.67 -66.90 18.28
CA PHE A 465 -33.02 -66.52 17.02
C PHE A 465 -32.37 -65.14 17.15
N GLU A 466 -31.08 -65.10 16.89
CA GLU A 466 -30.30 -63.88 16.76
C GLU A 466 -29.79 -63.82 15.32
N ILE A 467 -29.96 -62.68 14.66
CA ILE A 467 -29.47 -62.45 13.30
C ILE A 467 -28.24 -61.53 13.32
N GLU A 468 -27.36 -61.72 12.35
CA GLU A 468 -26.23 -60.81 12.10
C GLU A 468 -26.75 -59.49 11.53
N GLU A 469 -26.36 -58.35 12.11
CA GLU A 469 -26.61 -57.03 11.51
C GLU A 469 -25.56 -56.75 10.45
N THR A 470 -25.97 -56.38 9.24
CA THR A 470 -25.07 -55.89 8.17
C THR A 470 -25.31 -54.42 7.94
N GLU A 471 -24.40 -53.54 8.37
CA GLU A 471 -24.44 -52.12 8.01
C GLU A 471 -23.94 -51.94 6.56
N HIS A 472 -24.78 -51.33 5.71
CA HIS A 472 -24.35 -50.92 4.38
C HIS A 472 -23.91 -49.46 4.41
N LEU A 473 -22.61 -49.21 4.64
CA LEU A 473 -22.03 -47.91 4.32
C LEU A 473 -21.89 -47.82 2.80
N THR A 474 -22.80 -47.09 2.15
CA THR A 474 -22.76 -46.77 0.73
C THR A 474 -21.56 -45.86 0.45
N ARG A 475 -20.42 -46.46 0.13
CA ARG A 475 -19.26 -45.70 -0.35
C ARG A 475 -19.62 -45.03 -1.69
N SER A 476 -19.39 -43.73 -1.81
CA SER A 476 -19.54 -43.00 -3.08
C SER A 476 -18.17 -42.78 -3.72
N SER A 477 -18.13 -42.89 -5.05
CA SER A 477 -16.98 -42.59 -5.89
C SER A 477 -17.38 -41.55 -6.91
N THR A 478 -16.90 -40.32 -6.72
CA THR A 478 -17.27 -39.17 -7.53
C THR A 478 -16.08 -38.72 -8.35
N VAL A 479 -16.30 -38.42 -9.64
CA VAL A 479 -15.37 -37.60 -10.42
C VAL A 479 -16.05 -36.28 -10.74
N LEU A 480 -15.39 -35.19 -10.35
CA LEU A 480 -15.78 -33.84 -10.72
C LEU A 480 -15.03 -33.44 -12.00
N MET A 481 -15.79 -33.16 -13.05
CA MET A 481 -15.28 -32.61 -14.31
C MET A 481 -15.52 -31.10 -14.32
N LEU A 482 -14.44 -30.33 -14.41
CA LEU A 482 -14.45 -28.86 -14.45
C LEU A 482 -14.05 -28.37 -15.84
N ASP A 483 -14.93 -27.64 -16.48
CA ASP A 483 -14.65 -26.99 -17.76
C ASP A 483 -13.68 -25.82 -17.59
N LEU A 484 -12.57 -25.87 -18.32
CA LEU A 484 -11.49 -24.88 -18.36
C LEU A 484 -11.42 -24.18 -19.72
N SER A 485 -12.43 -24.31 -20.56
CA SER A 485 -12.48 -23.67 -21.88
C SER A 485 -12.65 -22.14 -21.77
N LEU A 486 -12.26 -21.43 -22.84
CA LEU A 486 -12.31 -19.97 -22.91
C LEU A 486 -13.73 -19.39 -22.78
N SER A 487 -14.80 -20.14 -23.03
CA SER A 487 -16.19 -19.66 -22.86
C SER A 487 -16.54 -19.41 -21.40
N MET A 488 -16.00 -20.21 -20.48
CA MET A 488 -16.25 -20.11 -19.05
C MET A 488 -15.93 -18.72 -18.46
N PRO A 489 -14.73 -18.14 -18.65
CA PRO A 489 -14.44 -16.78 -18.19
C PRO A 489 -15.16 -15.71 -19.01
N MET A 490 -15.39 -15.92 -20.33
CA MET A 490 -16.11 -14.95 -21.17
C MET A 490 -17.56 -14.73 -20.73
N ARG A 491 -18.15 -15.69 -20.02
CA ARG A 491 -19.52 -15.62 -19.49
C ARG A 491 -19.57 -15.54 -17.97
N ASP A 492 -18.44 -15.26 -17.31
CA ASP A 492 -18.33 -15.16 -15.85
C ASP A 492 -18.73 -16.43 -15.06
N TYR A 493 -18.70 -17.61 -15.70
CA TYR A 493 -19.03 -18.89 -15.06
C TYR A 493 -17.82 -19.60 -14.43
N PHE A 494 -16.60 -19.21 -14.79
CA PHE A 494 -15.37 -19.86 -14.31
C PHE A 494 -15.22 -19.81 -12.78
N LEU A 495 -15.31 -18.62 -12.18
CA LEU A 495 -15.18 -18.45 -10.73
C LEU A 495 -16.29 -19.18 -9.95
N PRO A 496 -17.59 -19.06 -10.30
CA PRO A 496 -18.64 -19.87 -9.68
C PRO A 496 -18.40 -21.38 -9.78
N ALA A 497 -18.00 -21.88 -10.96
CA ALA A 497 -17.71 -23.29 -11.17
C ALA A 497 -16.59 -23.79 -10.26
N LYS A 498 -15.53 -23.00 -10.12
CA LYS A 498 -14.38 -23.28 -9.25
C LYS A 498 -14.76 -23.23 -7.76
N LYS A 499 -15.59 -22.26 -7.34
CA LYS A 499 -16.15 -22.22 -5.98
C LYS A 499 -16.96 -23.47 -5.67
N VAL A 500 -17.84 -23.91 -6.57
CA VAL A 500 -18.60 -25.16 -6.41
C VAL A 500 -17.66 -26.37 -6.33
N ALA A 501 -16.64 -26.44 -7.19
CA ALA A 501 -15.65 -27.51 -7.17
C ALA A 501 -14.92 -27.62 -5.82
N MET A 502 -14.48 -26.48 -5.28
CA MET A 502 -13.80 -26.42 -3.99
C MET A 502 -14.74 -26.68 -2.82
N ALA A 503 -15.98 -26.19 -2.89
CA ALA A 503 -17.02 -26.48 -1.91
C ALA A 503 -17.30 -27.98 -1.84
N LEU A 504 -17.50 -28.65 -2.98
CA LEU A 504 -17.70 -30.11 -3.05
C LEU A 504 -16.49 -30.87 -2.52
N HIS A 505 -15.27 -30.47 -2.89
CA HIS A 505 -14.06 -31.08 -2.36
C HIS A 505 -13.97 -30.94 -0.83
N SER A 506 -14.26 -29.75 -0.29
CA SER A 506 -14.28 -29.48 1.15
C SER A 506 -15.36 -30.29 1.87
N LEU A 507 -16.58 -30.35 1.31
CA LEU A 507 -17.70 -31.12 1.86
C LEU A 507 -17.35 -32.62 1.95
N MET A 508 -16.89 -33.21 0.84
CA MET A 508 -16.55 -34.63 0.78
C MET A 508 -15.38 -34.97 1.70
N SER A 509 -14.32 -34.15 1.71
CA SER A 509 -13.14 -34.40 2.54
C SER A 509 -13.43 -34.23 4.04
N SER A 510 -14.43 -33.42 4.40
CA SER A 510 -14.80 -33.19 5.81
C SER A 510 -15.86 -34.15 6.33
N GLN A 511 -16.96 -34.35 5.60
CA GLN A 511 -18.10 -35.16 6.04
C GLN A 511 -18.00 -36.63 5.61
N PHE A 512 -17.34 -36.91 4.49
CA PHE A 512 -17.30 -38.25 3.87
C PHE A 512 -15.86 -38.70 3.56
N PRO A 513 -14.96 -38.77 4.56
CA PRO A 513 -13.53 -39.02 4.35
C PRO A 513 -13.19 -40.39 3.74
N ARG A 514 -14.15 -41.33 3.69
CA ARG A 514 -14.00 -42.65 3.06
C ARG A 514 -14.38 -42.67 1.58
N ASP A 515 -15.07 -41.63 1.11
CA ASP A 515 -15.48 -41.52 -0.29
C ASP A 515 -14.31 -41.14 -1.19
N TYR A 516 -14.39 -41.56 -2.45
CA TYR A 516 -13.42 -41.18 -3.46
C TYR A 516 -13.89 -39.91 -4.19
N LEU A 517 -12.99 -38.95 -4.34
CA LEU A 517 -13.17 -37.78 -5.19
C LEU A 517 -11.99 -37.65 -6.15
N GLY A 518 -12.26 -37.81 -7.44
CA GLY A 518 -11.34 -37.46 -8.53
C GLY A 518 -11.72 -36.12 -9.15
N ILE A 519 -10.75 -35.40 -9.72
CA ILE A 519 -10.99 -34.12 -10.40
C ILE A 519 -10.36 -34.18 -11.79
N VAL A 520 -11.13 -33.79 -12.80
CA VAL A 520 -10.71 -33.71 -14.19
C VAL A 520 -10.95 -32.29 -14.69
N GLY A 521 -9.91 -31.59 -15.10
CA GLY A 521 -10.03 -30.35 -15.85
C GLY A 521 -10.08 -30.65 -17.34
N PHE A 522 -11.02 -30.06 -18.08
CA PHE A 522 -11.12 -30.30 -19.53
C PHE A 522 -11.35 -29.01 -20.32
N SER A 523 -10.71 -28.94 -21.48
CA SER A 523 -10.83 -27.87 -22.50
C SER A 523 -10.72 -28.53 -23.87
N GLU A 524 -9.78 -28.13 -24.73
CA GLU A 524 -9.39 -28.90 -25.93
C GLU A 524 -8.94 -30.33 -25.57
N VAL A 525 -8.30 -30.49 -24.41
CA VAL A 525 -7.88 -31.78 -23.85
C VAL A 525 -8.27 -31.89 -22.37
N ALA A 526 -8.43 -33.12 -21.87
CA ALA A 526 -8.69 -33.40 -20.47
C ALA A 526 -7.41 -33.80 -19.72
N ARG A 527 -7.31 -33.37 -18.46
CA ARG A 527 -6.20 -33.70 -17.55
C ARG A 527 -6.70 -33.94 -16.14
N GLU A 528 -6.02 -34.83 -15.41
CA GLU A 528 -6.27 -35.03 -13.98
C GLU A 528 -5.75 -33.81 -13.21
N LEU A 529 -6.56 -33.31 -12.28
CA LEU A 529 -6.18 -32.24 -11.38
C LEU A 529 -6.11 -32.78 -9.96
N THR A 530 -5.08 -32.37 -9.23
CA THR A 530 -5.05 -32.60 -7.78
C THR A 530 -5.89 -31.53 -7.06
N PRO A 531 -6.42 -31.82 -5.87
CA PRO A 531 -7.14 -30.81 -5.10
C PRO A 531 -6.30 -29.56 -4.78
N GLN A 532 -4.98 -29.71 -4.66
CA GLN A 532 -4.05 -28.60 -4.43
C GLN A 532 -3.90 -27.69 -5.65
N GLN A 533 -4.12 -28.22 -6.86
CA GLN A 533 -4.11 -27.46 -8.09
C GLN A 533 -5.41 -26.69 -8.33
N LEU A 534 -6.51 -27.03 -7.64
CA LEU A 534 -7.80 -26.38 -7.87
C LEU A 534 -7.71 -24.86 -7.72
N PRO A 535 -7.18 -24.25 -6.65
CA PRO A 535 -7.14 -22.79 -6.55
C PRO A 535 -6.25 -22.12 -7.59
N GLU A 536 -5.20 -22.81 -8.05
CA GLU A 536 -4.22 -22.25 -9.00
C GLU A 536 -4.62 -22.50 -10.47
N VAL A 537 -5.57 -23.40 -10.75
CA VAL A 537 -5.96 -23.73 -12.12
C VAL A 537 -6.60 -22.51 -12.81
N SER A 538 -6.13 -22.19 -14.01
CA SER A 538 -6.69 -21.17 -14.88
C SER A 538 -7.37 -21.84 -16.09
N TRP A 539 -8.13 -21.06 -16.85
CA TRP A 539 -8.70 -21.50 -18.13
C TRP A 539 -7.60 -21.60 -19.19
N ASP A 540 -7.83 -22.43 -20.19
CA ASP A 540 -6.91 -22.59 -21.31
C ASP A 540 -7.25 -21.55 -22.40
N PHE A 541 -6.23 -20.90 -22.98
CA PHE A 541 -6.40 -19.95 -24.08
C PHE A 541 -6.71 -20.60 -25.43
N VAL A 542 -7.08 -21.88 -25.42
CA VAL A 542 -7.36 -22.68 -26.61
C VAL A 542 -8.85 -22.96 -26.68
N TYR A 543 -9.40 -22.90 -27.90
CA TYR A 543 -10.81 -23.18 -28.13
C TYR A 543 -11.05 -24.69 -28.13
N GLY A 544 -12.10 -25.12 -27.42
CA GLY A 544 -12.55 -26.50 -27.41
C GLY A 544 -13.12 -26.92 -26.07
N THR A 545 -14.20 -27.69 -26.14
CA THR A 545 -14.86 -28.31 -24.99
C THR A 545 -14.92 -29.81 -25.26
N ASN A 546 -13.88 -30.53 -24.87
CA ASN A 546 -13.67 -31.95 -25.16
C ASN A 546 -14.24 -32.84 -24.05
N MET A 547 -15.58 -32.90 -24.01
CA MET A 547 -16.31 -33.71 -23.06
C MET A 547 -16.00 -35.20 -23.21
N GLN A 548 -15.81 -35.67 -24.45
CA GLN A 548 -15.42 -37.05 -24.76
C GLN A 548 -14.14 -37.47 -24.03
N HIS A 549 -13.06 -36.69 -24.16
CA HIS A 549 -11.81 -36.97 -23.46
C HIS A 549 -11.97 -36.85 -21.93
N GLY A 550 -12.77 -35.88 -21.46
CA GLY A 550 -13.11 -35.74 -20.05
C GLY A 550 -13.80 -36.97 -19.47
N PHE A 551 -14.81 -37.50 -20.16
CA PHE A 551 -15.51 -38.72 -19.76
C PHE A 551 -14.63 -39.96 -19.83
N MET A 552 -13.75 -40.07 -20.83
CA MET A 552 -12.77 -41.15 -20.90
C MET A 552 -11.90 -41.20 -19.64
N LEU A 553 -11.33 -40.06 -19.24
CA LEU A 553 -10.49 -39.96 -18.06
C LEU A 553 -11.27 -40.20 -16.76
N ALA A 554 -12.47 -39.61 -16.64
CA ALA A 554 -13.35 -39.83 -15.48
C ALA A 554 -13.74 -41.31 -15.31
N ARG A 555 -14.09 -41.99 -16.40
CA ARG A 555 -14.38 -43.43 -16.40
C ARG A 555 -13.16 -44.26 -16.04
N GLN A 556 -11.97 -43.88 -16.51
CA GLN A 556 -10.72 -44.54 -16.15
C GLN A 556 -10.45 -44.40 -14.64
N MET A 557 -10.62 -43.22 -14.06
CA MET A 557 -10.46 -42.98 -12.62
C MET A 557 -11.45 -43.82 -11.81
N LEU A 558 -12.73 -43.78 -12.18
CA LEU A 558 -13.81 -44.53 -11.52
C LEU A 558 -13.68 -46.04 -11.70
N SER A 559 -13.04 -46.54 -12.75
CA SER A 559 -12.88 -47.98 -13.00
C SER A 559 -12.11 -48.68 -11.86
N ARG A 560 -11.20 -47.94 -11.20
CA ARG A 560 -10.36 -48.42 -10.10
C ARG A 560 -11.04 -48.34 -8.72
N GLN A 561 -12.24 -47.78 -8.64
CA GLN A 561 -12.94 -47.53 -7.39
C GLN A 561 -14.17 -48.44 -7.22
N SER A 562 -14.64 -48.58 -5.99
CA SER A 562 -15.84 -49.35 -5.61
C SER A 562 -16.95 -48.44 -5.06
N GLY A 563 -18.16 -48.99 -4.94
CA GLY A 563 -19.33 -48.23 -4.48
C GLY A 563 -20.09 -47.52 -5.61
N THR A 564 -20.96 -46.57 -5.26
CA THR A 564 -21.80 -45.83 -6.21
C THR A 564 -20.93 -44.85 -7.00
N LYS A 565 -20.84 -45.05 -8.31
CA LYS A 565 -20.00 -44.24 -9.20
C LYS A 565 -20.81 -43.10 -9.81
N GLN A 566 -20.34 -41.87 -9.68
CA GLN A 566 -20.98 -40.69 -10.24
C GLN A 566 -19.96 -39.75 -10.90
N ILE A 567 -20.39 -39.07 -11.95
CA ILE A 567 -19.64 -38.00 -12.62
C ILE A 567 -20.48 -36.74 -12.52
N ILE A 568 -19.91 -35.67 -11.96
CA ILE A 568 -20.52 -34.35 -11.90
C ILE A 568 -19.72 -33.47 -12.85
N MET A 569 -20.36 -32.90 -13.87
CA MET A 569 -19.70 -32.02 -14.84
C MET A 569 -20.22 -30.60 -14.69
N ILE A 570 -19.30 -29.63 -14.60
CA ILE A 570 -19.61 -28.20 -14.56
C ILE A 570 -19.05 -27.57 -15.85
N THR A 571 -19.94 -27.09 -16.70
CA THR A 571 -19.64 -26.54 -18.04
C THR A 571 -20.70 -25.55 -18.48
N ASP A 572 -20.35 -24.62 -19.38
CA ASP A 572 -21.25 -23.68 -20.03
C ASP A 572 -21.40 -23.91 -21.55
N GLY A 573 -20.70 -24.91 -22.08
CA GLY A 573 -20.52 -25.14 -23.52
C GLY A 573 -21.10 -26.47 -24.00
N GLU A 574 -21.30 -26.57 -25.31
CA GLU A 574 -21.58 -27.82 -26.01
C GLU A 574 -20.27 -28.56 -26.33
N PRO A 575 -20.28 -29.88 -26.59
CA PRO A 575 -19.08 -30.62 -26.96
C PRO A 575 -18.59 -30.19 -28.34
N THR A 576 -17.60 -29.29 -28.38
CA THR A 576 -17.04 -28.70 -29.61
C THR A 576 -15.74 -29.36 -30.06
N ALA A 577 -15.16 -30.22 -29.22
CA ALA A 577 -13.94 -30.98 -29.53
C ALA A 577 -14.07 -32.47 -29.16
N HIS A 578 -13.35 -33.32 -29.87
CA HIS A 578 -13.19 -34.73 -29.53
C HIS A 578 -11.81 -35.25 -29.99
N LEU A 579 -11.35 -36.36 -29.43
CA LEU A 579 -10.20 -37.10 -29.93
C LEU A 579 -10.61 -37.98 -31.10
N SER A 580 -10.00 -37.74 -32.27
CA SER A 580 -10.14 -38.60 -33.45
C SER A 580 -9.52 -39.98 -33.22
N GLU A 581 -9.82 -40.94 -34.10
CA GLU A 581 -9.22 -42.30 -34.06
C GLU A 581 -7.69 -42.29 -34.12
N SER A 582 -7.11 -41.24 -34.72
CA SER A 582 -5.65 -41.04 -34.80
C SER A 582 -5.02 -40.52 -33.50
N GLY A 583 -5.82 -40.16 -32.50
CA GLY A 583 -5.40 -39.54 -31.24
C GLY A 583 -5.22 -38.02 -31.30
N GLY A 584 -5.36 -37.40 -32.49
CA GLY A 584 -5.38 -35.94 -32.63
C GLY A 584 -6.70 -35.32 -32.18
N VAL A 585 -6.67 -34.08 -31.69
CA VAL A 585 -7.87 -33.33 -31.33
C VAL A 585 -8.53 -32.75 -32.58
N PHE A 586 -9.81 -33.01 -32.74
CA PHE A 586 -10.67 -32.35 -33.72
C PHE A 586 -11.53 -31.30 -33.02
N PHE A 587 -11.59 -30.08 -33.57
CA PHE A 587 -12.39 -28.98 -33.05
C PHE A 587 -13.27 -28.39 -34.16
N ASN A 588 -14.54 -28.13 -33.84
CA ASN A 588 -15.44 -27.36 -34.70
C ASN A 588 -16.50 -26.61 -33.89
N TYR A 589 -16.78 -25.36 -34.28
CA TYR A 589 -17.90 -24.57 -33.74
C TYR A 589 -18.78 -24.04 -34.89
N PRO A 590 -20.10 -24.28 -34.89
CA PRO A 590 -20.88 -25.09 -33.94
C PRO A 590 -20.49 -26.58 -33.92
N PRO A 591 -20.87 -27.36 -32.89
CA PRO A 591 -20.48 -28.77 -32.79
C PRO A 591 -21.04 -29.60 -33.95
N VAL A 592 -20.20 -30.45 -34.54
CA VAL A 592 -20.62 -31.39 -35.59
C VAL A 592 -21.20 -32.66 -34.98
N ARG A 593 -22.03 -33.35 -35.76
CA ARG A 593 -22.68 -34.60 -35.35
C ARG A 593 -21.70 -35.66 -34.84
N GLU A 594 -20.54 -35.79 -35.48
CA GLU A 594 -19.48 -36.70 -35.08
C GLU A 594 -18.98 -36.43 -33.65
N THR A 595 -18.76 -35.15 -33.29
CA THR A 595 -18.35 -34.77 -31.93
C THR A 595 -19.42 -35.09 -30.88
N ILE A 596 -20.69 -34.89 -31.23
CA ILE A 596 -21.82 -35.20 -30.35
C ILE A 596 -21.96 -36.72 -30.16
N GLU A 597 -21.77 -37.51 -31.22
CA GLU A 597 -21.84 -38.99 -31.14
C GLU A 597 -20.64 -39.60 -30.41
N ALA A 598 -19.48 -38.94 -30.44
CA ALA A 598 -18.28 -39.39 -29.72
C ALA A 598 -18.35 -39.15 -28.20
N THR A 599 -19.07 -38.10 -27.77
CA THR A 599 -19.23 -37.70 -26.36
C THR A 599 -20.27 -38.57 -25.66
#